data_AF-A0A2V8Q976-F1
#
_entry.id   AF-A0A2V8Q976-F1
#
_cell.length_a   1.000
_cell.length_b   1.000
_cell.length_c   1.000
_cell.angle_alpha   90.00
_cell.angle_beta   90.00
_cell.angle_gamma   90.00
#
_symmetry.space_group_name_H-M   'P 1'
#
loop_
_entity.id
_entity.type
_entity.pdbx_description
1 polymer ?
#
loop_
_entity_poly.entity_id
_entity_poly.type
_entity_poly.pdbx_seq_one_letter_code
_entity_poly.pdbx_strand_id
1 'polypeptide(L)'
;VDGKGYPQGLKGDEIPLMGKIVAVADTFDAMTTDRPYQKAMKFEDAVARIESFVNTRYDEQVVAAFTAACREGQIRPGSVRLKRPVPTPTQPELLNPVEADRLSVS
;
A
#
# COMPACT_ATOMS: atom_id res chain seq x y z
N VAL A 1 -13.36 10.10 -10.26
CA VAL A 1 -13.61 8.81 -9.56
C VAL A 1 -15.11 8.57 -9.52
N ASP A 2 -15.60 7.56 -10.24
CA ASP A 2 -17.01 7.34 -10.59
C ASP A 2 -17.91 6.78 -9.47
N GLY A 3 -17.35 6.43 -8.31
CA GLY A 3 -18.09 6.03 -7.11
C GLY A 3 -18.84 4.70 -7.24
N LYS A 4 -18.39 3.83 -8.15
CA LYS A 4 -18.91 2.46 -8.29
C LYS A 4 -18.26 1.45 -7.33
N GLY A 5 -17.45 1.92 -6.39
CA GLY A 5 -16.76 1.10 -5.40
C GLY A 5 -17.64 0.73 -4.20
N TYR A 6 -17.45 -0.47 -3.67
CA TYR A 6 -18.08 -0.92 -2.43
C TYR A 6 -17.32 -0.43 -1.20
N PRO A 7 -17.96 -0.31 -0.01
CA PRO A 7 -19.38 -0.54 0.28
C PRO A 7 -20.27 0.71 0.21
N GLN A 8 -19.70 1.92 0.16
CA GLN A 8 -20.43 3.18 0.37
C GLN A 8 -20.72 3.97 -0.92
N GLY A 9 -20.20 3.56 -2.09
CA GLY A 9 -20.47 4.25 -3.36
C GLY A 9 -19.99 5.71 -3.41
N LEU A 10 -18.99 6.05 -2.59
CA LEU A 10 -18.47 7.41 -2.41
C LEU A 10 -17.91 7.97 -3.71
N LYS A 11 -18.19 9.24 -4.02
CA LYS A 11 -17.75 9.89 -5.27
C LYS A 11 -16.70 10.95 -5.02
N GLY A 12 -15.75 11.06 -5.94
CA GLY A 12 -14.80 12.17 -6.00
C GLY A 12 -14.10 12.43 -4.66
N ASP A 13 -14.42 13.55 -4.02
CA ASP A 13 -13.80 14.05 -2.80
C ASP A 13 -14.27 13.36 -1.51
N GLU A 14 -15.37 12.60 -1.58
CA GLU A 14 -15.84 11.82 -0.44
C GLU A 14 -14.99 10.58 -0.18
N ILE A 15 -14.21 10.13 -1.18
CA ILE A 15 -13.26 9.02 -1.01
C ILE A 15 -12.01 9.58 -0.33
N PRO A 16 -11.63 9.09 0.87
CA PRO A 16 -10.39 9.50 1.51
C PRO A 16 -9.19 9.28 0.59
N LEU A 17 -8.22 10.20 0.62
CA LEU A 17 -7.01 10.10 -0.20
C LEU A 17 -6.33 8.74 -0.08
N MET A 18 -6.29 8.18 1.14
CA MET A 18 -5.73 6.85 1.40
C MET A 18 -6.45 5.75 0.61
N GLY A 19 -7.79 5.82 0.49
CA GLY A 19 -8.58 4.87 -0.29
C GLY A 19 -8.29 4.98 -1.79
N LYS A 20 -8.11 6.20 -2.31
CA LYS A 20 -7.71 6.43 -3.71
C LYS A 20 -6.33 5.83 -4.01
N ILE A 21 -5.38 5.98 -3.09
CA ILE A 21 -4.02 5.41 -3.21
C ILE A 21 -4.05 3.88 -3.18
N VAL A 22 -4.74 3.30 -2.20
CA VAL A 22 -4.84 1.83 -2.04
C VAL A 22 -5.48 1.19 -3.27
N ALA A 23 -6.52 1.81 -3.85
CA ALA A 23 -7.17 1.29 -5.04
C ALA A 23 -6.23 1.16 -6.26
N VAL A 24 -5.36 2.16 -6.47
CA VAL A 24 -4.34 2.12 -7.53
C VAL A 24 -3.29 1.05 -7.23
N ALA A 25 -2.81 1.00 -5.98
CA ALA A 25 -1.80 0.04 -5.55
C ALA A 25 -2.26 -1.42 -5.66
N ASP A 26 -3.48 -1.74 -5.20
CA ASP A 26 -4.08 -3.07 -5.27
C ASP A 26 -4.25 -3.53 -6.73
N THR A 27 -4.71 -2.63 -7.60
CA THR A 27 -4.86 -2.92 -9.02
C THR A 27 -3.52 -3.20 -9.69
N PHE A 28 -2.51 -2.39 -9.39
CA PHE A 28 -1.16 -2.56 -9.92
C PHE A 28 -0.53 -3.89 -9.48
N ASP A 29 -0.67 -4.23 -8.19
CA ASP A 29 -0.18 -5.49 -7.64
C ASP A 29 -0.87 -6.70 -8.29
N ALA A 30 -2.19 -6.63 -8.46
CA ALA A 30 -2.96 -7.66 -9.14
C ALA A 30 -2.58 -7.84 -10.63
N MET A 31 -2.22 -6.75 -11.32
CA MET A 31 -1.76 -6.81 -12.72
C MET A 31 -0.36 -7.42 -12.85
N THR A 32 0.51 -7.20 -11.87
CA THR A 32 1.95 -7.51 -11.98
C THR A 32 2.39 -8.74 -11.20
N THR A 33 1.47 -9.41 -10.51
CA THR A 33 1.73 -10.65 -9.76
C THR A 33 1.28 -11.87 -10.54
N ASP A 34 2.16 -12.88 -10.64
CA ASP A 34 1.80 -14.19 -11.20
C ASP A 34 0.80 -14.91 -10.30
N ARG A 35 -0.29 -15.42 -10.88
CA ARG A 35 -1.29 -16.25 -10.19
C ARG A 35 -1.45 -17.57 -10.94
N PRO A 36 -1.92 -18.65 -10.30
CA PRO A 36 -1.99 -20.00 -10.89
C PRO A 36 -2.71 -20.07 -12.25
N TYR A 37 -3.53 -19.08 -12.58
CA TYR A 37 -4.32 -18.99 -13.81
C TYR A 37 -4.11 -17.70 -14.62
N GLN A 38 -3.15 -16.84 -14.24
CA GLN A 38 -2.90 -15.56 -14.89
C GLN A 38 -1.42 -15.22 -14.82
N LYS A 39 -0.78 -15.04 -15.98
CA LYS A 39 0.58 -14.49 -16.05
C LYS A 39 0.56 -13.01 -15.71
N ALA A 40 1.57 -12.58 -14.97
CA ALA A 40 1.83 -11.18 -14.70
C ALA A 40 1.94 -10.38 -16.00
N MET A 41 1.30 -9.22 -16.02
CA MET A 41 1.47 -8.21 -17.05
C MET A 41 2.86 -7.57 -16.92
N LYS A 42 3.45 -7.16 -18.05
CA LYS A 42 4.70 -6.39 -18.00
C LYS A 42 4.46 -5.07 -17.27
N PHE A 43 5.49 -4.58 -16.60
CA PHE A 43 5.43 -3.33 -15.83
C PHE A 43 4.87 -2.16 -16.64
N GLU A 44 5.42 -1.94 -17.85
CA GLU A 44 5.03 -0.83 -18.72
C GLU A 44 3.56 -0.93 -19.15
N ASP A 45 3.12 -2.15 -19.48
CA ASP A 45 1.73 -2.42 -19.85
C ASP A 45 0.78 -2.16 -18.66
N ALA A 46 1.18 -2.51 -17.44
CA ALA A 46 0.40 -2.27 -16.23
C ALA A 46 0.28 -0.78 -15.91
N VAL A 47 1.37 -0.02 -16.05
CA VAL A 47 1.35 1.45 -15.88
C VAL A 47 0.44 2.09 -16.92
N ALA A 48 0.59 1.74 -18.20
CA ALA A 48 -0.25 2.26 -19.28
C ALA A 48 -1.74 1.91 -19.08
N ARG A 49 -2.03 0.72 -18.54
CA ARG A 49 -3.40 0.29 -18.20
C ARG A 49 -4.00 1.17 -17.10
N ILE A 50 -3.25 1.49 -16.06
CA ILE A 50 -3.71 2.37 -14.97
C ILE A 50 -3.97 3.79 -15.49
N GLU A 51 -3.09 4.33 -16.33
CA GLU A 51 -3.26 5.64 -16.97
C GLU A 51 -4.54 5.70 -17.81
N SER A 52 -4.91 4.60 -18.47
CA SER A 52 -6.15 4.53 -19.26
C SER A 52 -7.44 4.66 -18.41
N PHE A 53 -7.35 4.47 -17.10
CA PHE A 53 -8.47 4.53 -16.16
C PHE A 53 -8.57 5.86 -15.38
N VAL A 54 -7.73 6.84 -15.72
CA VAL A 54 -7.80 8.20 -15.15
C VAL A 54 -9.18 8.80 -15.42
N ASN A 55 -9.70 9.54 -14.44
CA ASN A 55 -11.00 10.23 -14.46
C ASN A 55 -12.24 9.32 -14.57
N THR A 56 -12.06 8.02 -14.84
CA THR A 56 -13.11 7.00 -14.76
C THR A 56 -13.05 6.29 -13.41
N ARG A 57 -12.04 5.43 -13.20
CA ARG A 57 -11.89 4.65 -11.97
C ARG A 57 -10.92 5.27 -10.96
N TYR A 58 -9.99 6.09 -11.43
CA TYR A 58 -8.97 6.68 -10.57
C TYR A 58 -8.96 8.20 -10.65
N ASP A 59 -8.40 8.79 -9.60
CA ASP A 59 -8.15 10.23 -9.50
C ASP A 59 -6.86 10.58 -10.25
N GLU A 60 -6.91 11.63 -11.06
CA GLU A 60 -5.77 12.09 -11.86
C GLU A 60 -4.54 12.39 -11.00
N GLN A 61 -4.71 13.01 -9.83
CA GLN A 61 -3.57 13.38 -8.98
C GLN A 61 -2.85 12.14 -8.44
N VAL A 62 -3.61 11.10 -8.10
CA VAL A 62 -3.05 9.84 -7.57
C VAL A 62 -2.32 9.08 -8.67
N VAL A 63 -2.89 8.99 -9.87
CA VAL A 63 -2.24 8.32 -11.00
C VAL A 63 -1.00 9.08 -11.44
N ALA A 64 -1.03 10.41 -11.48
CA ALA A 64 0.14 11.23 -11.81
C ALA A 64 1.29 11.00 -10.81
N ALA A 65 1.00 10.99 -9.51
CA ALA A 65 2.00 10.69 -8.47
C ALA A 65 2.55 9.25 -8.61
N PHE A 66 1.69 8.28 -8.88
CA PHE A 66 2.08 6.89 -9.12
C PHE A 66 3.01 6.76 -10.35
N THR A 67 2.66 7.35 -11.49
CA THR A 67 3.48 7.32 -12.70
C THR A 67 4.83 8.00 -12.48
N ALA A 68 4.87 9.13 -11.75
CA ALA A 68 6.12 9.80 -11.39
C ALA A 68 7.03 8.88 -10.55
N ALA A 69 6.48 8.26 -9.50
CA ALA A 69 7.22 7.32 -8.66
C ALA A 69 7.72 6.08 -9.45
N CYS A 70 6.94 5.61 -10.42
CA CYS A 70 7.34 4.56 -11.37
C CYS A 70 8.52 5.02 -12.25
N ARG A 71 8.49 6.23 -12.80
CA ARG A 71 9.59 6.77 -13.63
C ARG A 71 10.87 6.96 -12.82
N GLU A 72 10.76 7.41 -11.58
CA GLU A 72 11.89 7.59 -10.65
C GLU A 72 12.46 6.26 -10.12
N GLY A 73 11.82 5.13 -10.43
CA GLY A 73 12.28 3.82 -9.96
C GLY A 73 11.96 3.52 -8.50
N GLN A 74 11.08 4.30 -7.88
CA GLN A 74 10.62 4.08 -6.51
C GLN A 74 9.63 2.92 -6.41
N ILE A 75 8.85 2.70 -7.48
CA ILE A 75 7.86 1.62 -7.59
C ILE A 75 8.30 0.65 -8.71
N ARG A 76 8.37 -0.64 -8.38
CA ARG A 76 8.64 -1.76 -9.29
C ARG A 76 7.84 -2.99 -8.86
N PRO A 77 7.40 -3.82 -9.80
CA PRO A 77 6.76 -5.09 -9.49
C PRO A 77 7.81 -6.10 -9.03
N GLY A 78 7.49 -6.86 -7.99
CA GLY A 78 8.42 -7.77 -7.34
C GLY A 78 9.31 -7.09 -6.30
N SER A 79 9.04 -7.37 -5.03
CA SER A 79 9.77 -6.93 -3.83
C SER A 79 9.93 -5.42 -3.66
N VAL A 80 9.05 -4.84 -2.84
CA VAL A 80 9.29 -3.52 -2.23
C VAL A 80 10.59 -3.60 -1.45
N ARG A 81 11.68 -3.02 -1.96
CA ARG A 81 12.85 -2.74 -1.14
C ARG A 81 12.46 -1.58 -0.22
N LEU A 82 11.83 -1.89 0.91
CA LEU A 82 11.65 -0.92 1.98
C LEU A 82 13.05 -0.40 2.35
N LYS A 83 13.34 0.85 2.04
CA LYS A 83 14.57 1.50 2.53
C LYS A 83 14.41 1.71 4.04
N ARG A 84 15.10 0.83 4.78
CA ARG A 84 15.35 0.73 6.23
C ARG A 84 14.22 0.14 7.09
N PRO A 85 14.56 -0.79 8.02
CA PRO A 85 13.64 -1.18 9.08
C PRO A 85 13.36 0.03 9.97
N VAL A 86 12.09 0.27 10.28
CA VAL A 86 11.70 1.12 11.41
C VAL A 86 12.31 0.47 12.66
N PRO A 87 13.11 1.19 13.48
CA PRO A 87 13.54 0.64 14.75
C PRO A 87 12.29 0.30 15.55
N THR A 88 12.11 -1.00 15.79
CA THR A 88 11.02 -1.50 16.62
C THR A 88 11.06 -0.73 17.94
N PRO A 89 9.98 -0.08 18.39
CA PRO A 89 9.95 0.44 19.74
C PRO A 89 10.16 -0.75 20.66
N THR A 90 11.32 -0.78 21.32
CA THR A 90 11.64 -1.74 22.36
C THR A 90 10.50 -1.67 23.38
N GLN A 91 9.66 -2.70 23.40
CA GLN A 91 8.69 -2.85 24.48
C GLN A 91 9.50 -2.81 25.79
N PRO A 92 9.08 -2.03 26.81
CA PRO A 92 9.74 -2.13 28.10
C PRO A 92 9.64 -3.59 28.53
N GLU A 93 10.78 -4.23 28.80
CA GLU A 93 10.85 -5.57 29.37
C GLU A 93 9.87 -5.63 30.54
N LEU A 94 8.82 -6.43 30.39
CA LEU A 94 8.04 -6.83 31.54
C LEU A 94 8.98 -7.62 32.43
N LEU A 95 9.31 -7.05 33.59
CA LEU A 95 10.08 -7.67 34.65
C LEU A 95 9.58 -9.11 34.85
N ASN A 96 10.51 -10.06 34.76
CA ASN A 96 10.23 -11.46 35.01
C ASN A 96 9.58 -11.61 36.41
N PRO A 97 8.57 -12.48 36.59
CA PRO A 97 7.91 -12.70 37.88
C PRO A 97 8.82 -13.26 39.00
N VAL A 98 10.11 -13.49 38.72
CA VAL A 98 11.04 -14.16 39.64
C VAL A 98 11.80 -13.17 40.54
N GLU A 99 11.73 -11.85 40.28
CA GLU A 99 12.41 -10.82 41.11
C GLU A 99 11.49 -10.00 42.02
N ALA A 100 10.17 -10.23 42.00
CA ALA A 100 9.22 -9.51 42.84
C ALA A 100 9.29 -9.90 44.34
N ASP A 101 9.97 -11.00 44.70
CA ASP A 101 9.92 -11.58 46.05
C ASP A 101 11.09 -11.16 46.98
N ARG A 102 11.81 -10.08 46.64
CA ARG A 102 12.91 -9.55 47.48
C ARG A 102 12.72 -8.13 48.01
N LEU A 103 11.56 -7.51 47.78
CA LEU A 103 11.21 -6.22 48.40
C LEU A 103 10.09 -6.42 49.44
N SER A 104 10.40 -7.19 50.47
CA SER A 104 9.62 -7.26 51.71
C SER A 104 10.50 -7.63 52.89
N VAL A 105 11.62 -6.92 53.11
CA VAL A 105 12.17 -6.70 54.46
C VAL A 105 13.00 -5.42 54.42
N SER A 106 12.48 -4.33 54.99
CA SER A 106 13.13 -3.36 55.89
C SER A 106 12.25 -2.14 56.09
#